data_AF-A0AAD4SJ84-F1
#
_entry.id   AF-A0AAD4SJ84-F1
#
_cell.length_a   1.000
_cell.length_b   1.000
_cell.length_c   1.000
_cell.angle_alpha   90.00
_cell.angle_beta   90.00
_cell.angle_gamma   90.00
#
_symmetry.space_group_name_H-M   'P 1'
#
loop_
_entity.id
_entity.type
_entity.pdbx_description
1 polymer ?
#
loop_
_entity_poly.entity_id
_entity_poly.type
_entity_poly.pdbx_seq_one_letter_code
_entity_poly.pdbx_strand_id
1 'polypeptide(L)'
;MLLRVLSTRQKFGSSNLPNIAIVAAGFLYSTGFSGKGKIMVENTNTHVTRVLFCGPYFPASHNYTREYLQKYPFIHVDDVPLDDVPNVIDKCHICVVKNRRIDSNDIARATQMKLIMQFGVGLEGVDVKAATDCGIKVARIPGNVTGNSASCAEMAIYLMLGLLRQQKEVENVVKQKRLGEPAAGTLFGKTVFIMGFGNIGIDLAKRLRPFGVKILATKRSWRLKSRDSCQSNGSPALGTEHYDIGGLVDKKGVDKKFVSAMKKGALLVNIARGGLLDYDAVKSNLESGHLGGLGIDVAWTEPFDPDDPILKLQNVLITPHVAGVTEYSYRSMAKVVGDTALELHAGTPLTGVEFVN
;
A
#
# COMPACT_ATOMS: atom_id res chain seq x y z
N MET A 1 2.30 3.92 -20.95
CA MET A 1 2.07 2.50 -20.55
C MET A 1 0.85 1.86 -21.23
N LEU A 2 -0.36 2.38 -21.00
CA LEU A 2 -1.59 1.82 -21.56
C LEU A 2 -1.62 1.78 -23.10
N LEU A 3 -1.28 2.88 -23.78
CA LEU A 3 -1.22 2.95 -25.25
C LEU A 3 -0.28 1.90 -25.88
N ARG A 4 0.74 1.43 -25.16
CA ARG A 4 1.68 0.43 -25.70
C ARG A 4 1.26 -1.01 -25.43
N VAL A 5 0.62 -1.30 -24.30
CA VAL A 5 -0.12 -2.57 -24.12
C VAL A 5 -1.17 -2.72 -25.23
N LEU A 6 -1.81 -1.60 -25.60
CA LEU A 6 -2.72 -1.53 -26.73
C LEU A 6 -2.00 -1.59 -28.09
N SER A 7 -0.79 -1.01 -28.24
CA SER A 7 -0.06 -0.95 -29.53
C SER A 7 0.79 -2.18 -29.86
N THR A 8 1.21 -3.00 -28.89
CA THR A 8 1.93 -4.27 -29.16
C THR A 8 1.08 -5.27 -29.97
N ARG A 9 -0.18 -4.92 -30.28
CA ARG A 9 -1.02 -5.64 -31.24
C ARG A 9 -1.78 -4.62 -32.09
N GLN A 10 -1.21 -4.21 -33.22
CA GLN A 10 -1.95 -3.62 -34.36
C GLN A 10 -3.01 -4.64 -34.82
N LYS A 11 -4.19 -4.72 -34.17
CA LYS A 11 -5.40 -5.41 -34.68
C LYS A 11 -6.64 -5.38 -33.78
N PHE A 12 -6.92 -4.37 -32.94
CA PHE A 12 -8.11 -4.49 -32.05
C PHE A 12 -8.88 -3.18 -31.84
N GLY A 13 -10.21 -3.23 -32.07
CA GLY A 13 -11.15 -2.10 -32.01
C GLY A 13 -11.48 -1.60 -30.59
N SER A 14 -12.35 -0.57 -30.53
CA SER A 14 -12.70 0.22 -29.33
C SER A 14 -13.23 -0.57 -28.12
N SER A 15 -13.64 -1.83 -28.29
CA SER A 15 -14.14 -2.71 -27.23
C SER A 15 -13.09 -3.07 -26.17
N ASN A 16 -11.79 -3.01 -26.49
CA ASN A 16 -10.71 -3.52 -25.62
C ASN A 16 -10.00 -2.49 -24.73
N LEU A 17 -10.31 -1.19 -24.82
CA LEU A 17 -9.75 -0.19 -23.89
C LEU A 17 -10.23 -0.46 -22.44
N PRO A 18 -9.41 -0.21 -21.41
CA PRO A 18 -9.80 -0.50 -20.03
C PRO A 18 -10.94 0.42 -19.58
N ASN A 19 -11.92 -0.18 -18.92
CA ASN A 19 -12.98 0.55 -18.23
C ASN A 19 -12.54 1.01 -16.85
N ILE A 20 -11.61 0.26 -16.23
CA ILE A 20 -11.08 0.51 -14.90
C ILE A 20 -9.57 0.31 -14.93
N ALA A 21 -8.81 1.26 -14.41
CA ALA A 21 -7.38 1.12 -14.17
C ALA A 21 -7.12 1.12 -12.65
N ILE A 22 -6.27 0.21 -12.18
CA ILE A 22 -5.92 0.04 -10.77
C ILE A 22 -4.40 0.19 -10.63
N VAL A 23 -3.97 1.10 -9.77
CA VAL A 23 -2.57 1.27 -9.37
C VAL A 23 -2.35 0.54 -8.04
N ALA A 24 -1.45 -0.44 -8.05
CA ALA A 24 -1.14 -1.31 -6.91
C ALA A 24 0.38 -1.43 -6.64
N ALA A 25 1.18 -0.41 -7.00
CA ALA A 25 2.63 -0.33 -6.82
C ALA A 25 3.10 0.44 -5.55
N GLY A 26 4.23 0.07 -4.94
CA GLY A 26 4.89 0.91 -3.90
C GLY A 26 5.74 2.05 -4.51
N PHE A 27 6.10 3.06 -3.69
CA PHE A 27 7.08 4.19 -3.85
C PHE A 27 6.61 5.67 -3.58
N LEU A 28 7.49 6.39 -2.84
CA LEU A 28 7.57 7.62 -1.97
C LEU A 28 6.90 9.02 -2.18
N TYR A 29 6.80 9.77 -1.04
CA TYR A 29 6.81 11.26 -0.70
C TYR A 29 5.53 11.83 0.02
N SER A 30 5.45 12.98 0.74
CA SER A 30 6.08 13.48 2.02
C SER A 30 5.16 14.52 2.76
N THR A 31 5.49 14.83 4.05
CA THR A 31 5.14 15.99 4.95
C THR A 31 3.70 16.18 5.45
N GLY A 32 3.35 16.48 6.72
CA GLY A 32 4.05 16.73 8.01
C GLY A 32 3.13 17.60 8.91
N PHE A 33 2.97 17.34 10.23
CA PHE A 33 2.60 18.31 11.28
C PHE A 33 2.54 17.68 12.70
N SER A 34 2.70 18.53 13.73
CA SER A 34 3.17 18.25 15.10
C SER A 34 2.07 18.14 16.18
N GLY A 35 2.33 17.38 17.27
CA GLY A 35 1.51 17.31 18.49
C GLY A 35 2.08 16.32 19.55
N LYS A 36 2.08 16.70 20.84
CA LYS A 36 2.88 16.10 21.94
C LYS A 36 2.31 14.79 22.54
N GLY A 37 3.20 13.88 22.97
CA GLY A 37 2.92 12.61 23.64
C GLY A 37 3.90 12.31 24.80
N LYS A 38 3.55 11.35 25.68
CA LYS A 38 4.19 11.11 26.99
C LYS A 38 5.21 9.96 26.98
N ILE A 39 6.27 10.12 27.78
CA ILE A 39 7.30 9.12 28.07
C ILE A 39 7.01 8.53 29.47
N MET A 40 7.14 7.21 29.64
CA MET A 40 7.29 6.59 30.95
C MET A 40 8.71 6.07 31.12
N VAL A 41 9.35 6.44 32.23
CA VAL A 41 10.67 5.96 32.63
C VAL A 41 10.49 5.26 33.97
N GLU A 42 10.91 4.00 34.09
CA GLU A 42 11.32 3.47 35.37
C GLU A 42 12.36 2.35 35.27
N ASN A 43 13.22 2.33 36.29
CA ASN A 43 14.43 1.53 36.48
C ASN A 43 14.13 0.08 36.87
N THR A 44 14.88 -0.89 36.32
CA THR A 44 15.56 -1.96 37.08
C THR A 44 16.50 -2.76 36.16
N ASN A 45 17.47 -3.44 36.78
CA ASN A 45 18.73 -3.94 36.24
C ASN A 45 18.61 -5.27 35.45
N THR A 46 17.83 -5.29 34.38
CA THR A 46 17.76 -6.38 33.38
C THR A 46 18.04 -5.77 32.00
N HIS A 47 18.75 -6.50 31.12
CA HIS A 47 18.95 -6.03 29.74
C HIS A 47 17.57 -5.81 29.11
N VAL A 48 17.24 -4.60 28.66
CA VAL A 48 15.94 -4.27 28.06
C VAL A 48 16.13 -4.06 26.57
N THR A 49 15.31 -4.70 25.74
CA THR A 49 15.23 -4.40 24.32
C THR A 49 14.14 -3.36 24.08
N ARG A 50 14.50 -2.25 23.44
CA ARG A 50 13.57 -1.14 23.16
C ARG A 50 13.15 -1.12 21.69
N VAL A 51 11.85 -1.15 21.45
CA VAL A 51 11.18 -1.07 20.15
C VAL A 51 10.47 0.27 20.06
N LEU A 52 10.87 1.11 19.11
CA LEU A 52 10.32 2.45 18.89
C LEU A 52 9.38 2.48 17.69
N PHE A 53 8.12 2.83 17.87
CA PHE A 53 7.21 3.17 16.78
C PHE A 53 7.22 4.68 16.55
N CYS A 54 7.46 5.09 15.30
CA CYS A 54 7.58 6.50 14.94
C CYS A 54 6.22 7.13 14.60
N GLY A 55 5.74 8.05 15.45
CA GLY A 55 4.55 8.88 15.21
C GLY A 55 3.22 8.29 15.71
N PRO A 56 2.16 9.11 15.78
CA PRO A 56 0.87 8.72 16.34
C PRO A 56 -0.03 7.93 15.37
N TYR A 57 0.24 8.01 14.07
CA TYR A 57 -0.61 7.41 13.04
C TYR A 57 -0.55 5.88 13.05
N PHE A 58 -1.60 5.24 12.53
CA PHE A 58 -1.76 3.77 12.51
C PHE A 58 -1.65 3.14 13.91
N PRO A 59 -2.45 3.56 14.90
CA PRO A 59 -2.24 3.19 16.29
C PRO A 59 -2.36 1.69 16.56
N ALA A 60 -3.16 0.98 15.76
CA ALA A 60 -3.27 -0.47 15.82
C ALA A 60 -1.92 -1.19 15.71
N SER A 61 -0.91 -0.61 15.03
CA SER A 61 0.40 -1.24 14.90
C SER A 61 1.09 -1.41 16.25
N HIS A 62 1.23 -0.32 17.02
CA HIS A 62 1.91 -0.35 18.32
C HIS A 62 1.01 -0.90 19.41
N ASN A 63 -0.31 -0.70 19.33
CA ASN A 63 -1.26 -1.28 20.28
C ASN A 63 -1.25 -2.81 20.23
N TYR A 64 -1.35 -3.41 19.05
CA TYR A 64 -1.31 -4.87 18.92
C TYR A 64 0.08 -5.44 19.20
N THR A 65 1.16 -4.71 18.89
CA THR A 65 2.52 -5.16 19.28
C THR A 65 2.70 -5.13 20.80
N ARG A 66 2.19 -4.10 21.49
CA ARG A 66 2.21 -4.02 22.96
C ARG A 66 1.34 -5.10 23.60
N GLU A 67 0.15 -5.36 23.04
CA GLU A 67 -0.71 -6.48 23.44
C GLU A 67 -0.02 -7.84 23.28
N TYR A 68 0.67 -8.05 22.14
CA TYR A 68 1.42 -9.28 21.87
C TYR A 68 2.58 -9.46 22.86
N LEU A 69 3.29 -8.39 23.18
CA LEU A 69 4.47 -8.39 24.04
C LEU A 69 4.18 -8.26 25.54
N GLN A 70 2.91 -8.18 25.95
CA GLN A 70 2.52 -7.95 27.35
C GLN A 70 3.10 -8.97 28.35
N LYS A 71 3.42 -10.18 27.89
CA LYS A 71 4.02 -11.26 28.71
C LYS A 71 5.55 -11.19 28.81
N TYR A 72 6.18 -10.22 28.16
CA TYR A 72 7.63 -10.09 28.03
C TYR A 72 8.08 -8.72 28.54
N PRO A 73 8.13 -8.50 29.88
CA PRO A 73 8.39 -7.19 30.46
C PRO A 73 9.79 -6.62 30.15
N PHE A 74 10.71 -7.44 29.63
CA PHE A 74 12.04 -7.01 29.17
C PHE A 74 12.05 -6.46 27.73
N ILE A 75 10.91 -6.49 27.02
CA ILE A 75 10.73 -5.81 25.73
C ILE A 75 9.86 -4.58 25.94
N HIS A 76 10.42 -3.39 25.73
CA HIS A 76 9.70 -2.13 25.88
C HIS A 76 9.26 -1.60 24.52
N VAL A 77 7.96 -1.32 24.36
CA VAL A 77 7.37 -0.77 23.14
C VAL A 77 6.98 0.69 23.38
N ASP A 78 7.83 1.57 22.88
CA ASP A 78 7.67 3.01 22.95
C ASP A 78 7.05 3.53 21.64
N ASP A 79 6.13 4.49 21.73
CA ASP A 79 5.68 5.28 20.59
C ASP A 79 5.76 6.77 20.95
N VAL A 80 6.36 7.55 20.06
CA VAL A 80 6.60 8.99 20.29
C VAL A 80 6.12 9.81 19.10
N PRO A 81 5.76 11.10 19.31
CA PRO A 81 5.53 12.03 18.23
C PRO A 81 6.68 12.06 17.22
N LEU A 82 6.36 12.37 15.96
CA LEU A 82 7.34 12.35 14.86
C LEU A 82 8.56 13.24 15.14
N ASP A 83 8.34 14.40 15.77
CA ASP A 83 9.37 15.39 16.08
C ASP A 83 10.27 14.96 17.25
N ASP A 84 9.80 14.04 18.09
CA ASP A 84 10.52 13.55 19.27
C ASP A 84 11.40 12.33 18.97
N VAL A 85 11.21 11.69 17.81
CA VAL A 85 12.02 10.53 17.38
C VAL A 85 13.53 10.79 17.49
N PRO A 86 14.11 11.91 17.01
CA PRO A 86 15.55 12.16 17.13
C PRO A 86 16.07 12.24 18.56
N ASN A 87 15.19 12.51 19.54
CA ASN A 87 15.56 12.70 20.95
C ASN A 87 15.62 11.40 21.75
N VAL A 88 15.09 10.31 21.18
CA VAL A 88 14.98 9.01 21.88
C VAL A 88 15.63 7.84 21.13
N ILE A 89 15.89 8.01 19.82
CA ILE A 89 16.34 6.93 18.93
C ILE A 89 17.71 6.35 19.31
N ASP A 90 18.54 7.09 20.05
CA ASP A 90 19.85 6.67 20.53
C ASP A 90 19.78 5.48 21.50
N LYS A 91 18.66 5.33 22.22
CA LYS A 91 18.43 4.27 23.22
C LYS A 91 17.67 3.07 22.65
N CYS A 92 17.26 3.13 21.39
CA CYS A 92 16.38 2.14 20.78
C CYS A 92 17.19 1.08 20.03
N HIS A 93 16.70 -0.17 20.09
CA HIS A 93 17.34 -1.32 19.43
C HIS A 93 16.64 -1.65 18.10
N ILE A 94 15.31 -1.44 18.07
CA ILE A 94 14.49 -1.59 16.88
C ILE A 94 13.72 -0.28 16.65
N CYS A 95 13.75 0.24 15.43
CA CYS A 95 12.91 1.33 14.97
C CYS A 95 11.88 0.80 13.98
N VAL A 96 10.60 0.91 14.32
CA VAL A 96 9.47 0.52 13.47
C VAL A 96 8.94 1.75 12.76
N VAL A 97 9.18 1.78 11.45
CA VAL A 97 8.86 2.90 10.57
C VAL A 97 7.46 2.72 9.99
N LYS A 98 6.66 3.79 10.04
CA LYS A 98 5.31 3.85 9.49
C LYS A 98 5.24 4.88 8.37
N ASN A 99 5.04 6.15 8.73
CA ASN A 99 4.92 7.28 7.81
C ASN A 99 5.95 8.40 8.05
N ARG A 100 6.87 8.24 9.03
CA ARG A 100 8.02 9.14 9.19
C ARG A 100 9.14 8.72 8.25
N ARG A 101 9.82 9.69 7.65
CA ARG A 101 11.14 9.43 7.06
C ARG A 101 12.18 9.34 8.17
N ILE A 102 12.96 8.27 8.20
CA ILE A 102 14.16 8.07 9.00
C ILE A 102 15.34 8.36 8.07
N ASP A 103 15.91 9.54 8.22
CA ASP A 103 17.00 10.02 7.36
C ASP A 103 18.38 9.73 7.96
N SER A 104 19.43 10.16 7.26
CA SER A 104 20.81 9.97 7.71
C SER A 104 21.12 10.65 9.05
N ASN A 105 20.45 11.75 9.40
CA ASN A 105 20.66 12.44 10.68
C ASN A 105 20.04 11.66 11.83
N ASP A 106 18.85 11.07 11.63
CA ASP A 106 18.24 10.17 12.62
C ASP A 106 19.11 8.93 12.82
N ILE A 107 19.58 8.33 11.71
CA ILE A 107 20.40 7.12 11.72
C ILE A 107 21.74 7.36 12.43
N ALA A 108 22.38 8.50 12.20
CA ALA A 108 23.64 8.84 12.86
C ALA A 108 23.51 8.99 14.39
N ARG A 109 22.31 9.31 14.90
CA ARG A 109 22.02 9.38 16.34
C ARG A 109 21.73 8.02 16.97
N ALA A 110 21.37 7.03 16.17
CA ALA A 110 20.82 5.75 16.61
C ALA A 110 21.92 4.76 17.07
N THR A 111 22.68 5.13 18.10
CA THR A 111 23.92 4.43 18.51
C THR A 111 23.73 3.00 18.99
N GLN A 112 22.55 2.64 19.52
CA GLN A 112 22.23 1.26 19.95
C GLN A 112 21.42 0.46 18.91
N MET A 113 21.04 1.10 17.80
CA MET A 113 20.13 0.52 16.82
C MET A 113 20.72 -0.73 16.16
N LYS A 114 19.91 -1.78 16.06
CA LYS A 114 20.25 -3.02 15.35
C LYS A 114 19.41 -3.19 14.10
N LEU A 115 18.16 -2.74 14.14
CA LEU A 115 17.20 -2.95 13.07
C LEU A 115 16.28 -1.74 12.86
N ILE A 116 16.18 -1.28 11.62
CA ILE A 116 15.09 -0.42 11.16
C ILE A 116 14.13 -1.28 10.35
N MET A 117 12.89 -1.39 10.81
CA MET A 117 11.88 -2.24 10.20
C MET A 117 10.71 -1.40 9.69
N GLN A 118 10.42 -1.52 8.40
CA GLN A 118 9.18 -0.98 7.87
C GLN A 118 7.99 -1.80 8.35
N PHE A 119 7.00 -1.14 8.96
CA PHE A 119 5.68 -1.73 9.19
C PHE A 119 4.92 -1.78 7.85
N GLY A 120 4.88 -2.97 7.26
CA GLY A 120 4.39 -3.19 5.89
C GLY A 120 5.54 -3.33 4.88
N VAL A 121 5.27 -2.99 3.61
CA VAL A 121 6.13 -3.37 2.47
C VAL A 121 7.00 -2.24 1.89
N GLY A 122 6.60 -0.98 2.07
CA GLY A 122 7.23 0.16 1.39
C GLY A 122 8.41 0.75 2.17
N LEU A 123 9.61 0.73 1.61
CA LEU A 123 10.86 1.21 2.24
C LEU A 123 11.13 2.70 2.05
N GLU A 124 10.16 3.37 1.46
CA GLU A 124 10.07 4.79 1.26
C GLU A 124 10.61 5.63 2.44
N GLY A 125 10.15 5.33 3.64
CA GLY A 125 10.50 6.08 4.83
C GLY A 125 11.92 5.86 5.36
N VAL A 126 12.82 5.14 4.68
CA VAL A 126 14.13 4.77 5.26
C VAL A 126 15.28 5.10 4.31
N ASP A 127 16.28 5.83 4.81
CA ASP A 127 17.57 5.94 4.13
C ASP A 127 18.39 4.65 4.30
N VAL A 128 18.15 3.69 3.41
CA VAL A 128 18.79 2.37 3.43
C VAL A 128 20.31 2.46 3.30
N LYS A 129 20.82 3.45 2.54
CA LYS A 129 22.26 3.61 2.36
C LYS A 129 22.90 4.06 3.67
N ALA A 130 22.36 5.10 4.30
CA ALA A 130 22.86 5.56 5.59
C ALA A 130 22.80 4.46 6.66
N ALA A 131 21.71 3.68 6.70
CA ALA A 131 21.60 2.55 7.63
C ALA A 131 22.70 1.51 7.38
N THR A 132 22.95 1.16 6.12
CA THR A 132 24.04 0.24 5.73
C THR A 132 25.40 0.76 6.17
N ASP A 133 25.70 2.02 5.90
CA ASP A 133 26.98 2.65 6.24
C ASP A 133 27.22 2.69 7.77
N CYS A 134 26.15 2.78 8.56
CA CYS A 134 26.19 2.69 10.03
C CYS A 134 26.10 1.25 10.59
N GLY A 135 26.09 0.23 9.73
CA GLY A 135 25.99 -1.18 10.16
C GLY A 135 24.62 -1.58 10.72
N ILE A 136 23.58 -0.78 10.47
CA ILE A 136 22.21 -1.02 10.91
C ILE A 136 21.46 -1.80 9.83
N LYS A 137 20.82 -2.90 10.22
CA LYS A 137 20.01 -3.69 9.29
C LYS A 137 18.69 -2.99 8.98
N VAL A 138 18.23 -3.13 7.75
CA VAL A 138 16.94 -2.67 7.29
C VAL A 138 16.13 -3.86 6.82
N ALA A 139 14.90 -3.97 7.32
CA ALA A 139 13.98 -5.01 6.93
C ALA A 139 12.56 -4.47 6.70
N ARG A 140 11.72 -5.27 6.08
CA ARG A 140 10.28 -5.02 5.92
C ARG A 140 9.48 -6.27 6.24
N ILE A 141 8.19 -6.10 6.49
CA ILE A 141 7.28 -7.22 6.75
C ILE A 141 6.74 -7.74 5.40
N PRO A 142 6.89 -9.05 5.09
CA PRO A 142 6.38 -9.60 3.83
C PRO A 142 4.85 -9.49 3.74
N GLY A 143 4.35 -8.84 2.69
CA GLY A 143 2.91 -8.56 2.56
C GLY A 143 2.03 -9.77 2.20
N ASN A 144 2.62 -10.87 1.71
CA ASN A 144 1.90 -12.09 1.30
C ASN A 144 1.62 -13.06 2.45
N VAL A 145 2.35 -12.95 3.57
CA VAL A 145 2.19 -13.87 4.72
C VAL A 145 1.39 -13.25 5.87
N THR A 146 1.12 -11.95 5.80
CA THR A 146 0.46 -11.19 6.87
C THR A 146 -0.97 -10.79 6.54
N GLY A 147 -1.55 -11.28 5.44
CA GLY A 147 -2.89 -10.87 4.99
C GLY A 147 -2.98 -9.43 4.44
N ASN A 148 -1.93 -8.62 4.54
CA ASN A 148 -1.91 -7.25 4.06
C ASN A 148 -2.26 -7.16 2.56
N SER A 149 -1.69 -8.05 1.74
CA SER A 149 -1.97 -8.06 0.29
C SER A 149 -3.44 -8.35 -0.02
N ALA A 150 -4.06 -9.24 0.75
CA ALA A 150 -5.47 -9.60 0.61
C ALA A 150 -6.37 -8.43 1.03
N SER A 151 -6.08 -7.79 2.17
CA SER A 151 -6.81 -6.61 2.63
C SER A 151 -6.75 -5.45 1.64
N CYS A 152 -5.57 -5.17 1.09
CA CYS A 152 -5.42 -4.13 0.06
C CYS A 152 -6.22 -4.47 -1.21
N ALA A 153 -6.20 -5.74 -1.64
CA ALA A 153 -7.01 -6.20 -2.78
C ALA A 153 -8.52 -6.04 -2.53
N GLU A 154 -8.99 -6.33 -1.32
CA GLU A 154 -10.38 -6.11 -0.92
C GLU A 154 -10.76 -4.63 -0.95
N MET A 155 -9.88 -3.74 -0.48
CA MET A 155 -10.10 -2.29 -0.57
C MET A 155 -10.19 -1.80 -2.02
N ALA A 156 -9.34 -2.30 -2.94
CA ALA A 156 -9.46 -1.94 -4.35
C ALA A 156 -10.82 -2.36 -4.93
N ILE A 157 -11.34 -3.53 -4.57
CA ILE A 157 -12.67 -4.00 -4.99
C ILE A 157 -13.76 -3.12 -4.40
N TYR A 158 -13.66 -2.78 -3.11
CA TYR A 158 -14.57 -1.85 -2.45
C TYR A 158 -14.62 -0.50 -3.18
N LEU A 159 -13.47 0.12 -3.46
CA LEU A 159 -13.40 1.40 -4.17
C LEU A 159 -13.97 1.28 -5.59
N MET A 160 -13.66 0.22 -6.33
CA MET A 160 -14.23 -0.02 -7.66
C MET A 160 -15.75 -0.12 -7.63
N LEU A 161 -16.29 -0.91 -6.70
CA LEU A 161 -17.73 -1.09 -6.55
C LEU A 161 -18.40 0.20 -6.09
N GLY A 162 -17.82 0.91 -5.12
CA GLY A 162 -18.34 2.20 -4.65
C GLY A 162 -18.44 3.22 -5.77
N LEU A 163 -17.42 3.30 -6.65
CA LEU A 163 -17.46 4.19 -7.81
C LEU A 163 -18.53 3.75 -8.83
N LEU A 164 -18.58 2.47 -9.17
CA LEU A 164 -19.58 1.95 -10.11
C LEU A 164 -21.01 2.16 -9.63
N ARG A 165 -21.20 2.02 -8.32
CA ARG A 165 -22.49 2.18 -7.63
C ARG A 165 -22.78 3.63 -7.22
N GLN A 166 -21.90 4.57 -7.56
CA GLN A 166 -22.06 6.00 -7.30
C GLN A 166 -22.39 6.28 -5.82
N GLN A 167 -21.62 5.67 -4.91
CA GLN A 167 -21.90 5.65 -3.46
C GLN A 167 -22.28 7.02 -2.89
N LYS A 168 -21.53 8.09 -3.21
CA LYS A 168 -21.81 9.46 -2.77
C LYS A 168 -23.18 9.98 -3.22
N GLU A 169 -23.59 9.67 -4.44
CA GLU A 169 -24.88 10.11 -4.98
C GLU A 169 -26.04 9.32 -4.37
N VAL A 170 -25.88 8.01 -4.18
CA VAL A 170 -26.89 7.14 -3.57
C VAL A 170 -27.29 7.64 -2.17
N GLU A 171 -26.34 8.14 -1.37
CA GLU A 171 -26.63 8.72 -0.06
C GLU A 171 -27.58 9.93 -0.14
N ASN A 172 -27.46 10.75 -1.20
CA ASN A 172 -28.35 11.88 -1.43
C ASN A 172 -29.74 11.44 -1.93
N VAL A 173 -29.79 10.42 -2.79
CA VAL A 173 -31.04 9.82 -3.30
C VAL A 173 -31.88 9.27 -2.15
N VAL A 174 -31.25 8.58 -1.19
CA VAL A 174 -31.94 8.05 0.01
C VAL A 174 -32.56 9.16 0.84
N LYS A 175 -31.84 10.27 1.07
CA LYS A 175 -32.37 11.44 1.79
C LYS A 175 -33.59 12.05 1.10
N GLN A 176 -33.65 11.95 -0.22
CA GLN A 176 -34.76 12.43 -1.04
C GLN A 176 -35.90 11.41 -1.16
N LYS A 177 -35.79 10.22 -0.54
CA LYS A 177 -36.79 9.14 -0.59
C LYS A 177 -37.12 8.68 -2.01
N ARG A 178 -36.17 8.81 -2.95
CA ARG A 178 -36.30 8.30 -4.32
C ARG A 178 -35.95 6.80 -4.36
N LEU A 179 -36.62 6.07 -5.25
CA LEU A 179 -36.48 4.61 -5.39
C LEU A 179 -36.03 4.27 -6.82
N GLY A 180 -35.14 3.28 -6.96
CA GLY A 180 -34.72 2.77 -8.28
C GLY A 180 -33.68 3.63 -9.02
N GLU A 181 -33.08 4.62 -8.35
CA GLU A 181 -32.14 5.57 -8.93
C GLU A 181 -30.83 5.64 -8.10
N PRO A 182 -29.67 5.96 -8.71
CA PRO A 182 -29.44 6.05 -10.15
C PRO A 182 -29.26 4.66 -10.79
N ALA A 183 -29.42 4.59 -12.12
CA ALA A 183 -29.03 3.42 -12.90
C ALA A 183 -27.48 3.33 -12.97
N ALA A 184 -26.89 2.72 -11.95
CA ALA A 184 -25.46 2.64 -11.76
C ALA A 184 -24.77 1.57 -12.65
N GLY A 185 -23.45 1.60 -12.69
CA GLY A 185 -22.63 0.61 -13.38
C GLY A 185 -22.52 -0.73 -12.64
N THR A 186 -22.11 -1.77 -13.37
CA THR A 186 -21.77 -3.11 -12.82
C THR A 186 -20.36 -3.52 -13.22
N LEU A 187 -19.71 -4.42 -12.48
CA LEU A 187 -18.40 -4.96 -12.88
C LEU A 187 -18.49 -5.93 -14.06
N PHE A 188 -19.58 -6.68 -14.18
CA PHE A 188 -19.72 -7.74 -15.17
C PHE A 188 -19.43 -7.25 -16.59
N GLY A 189 -18.57 -8.00 -17.31
CA GLY A 189 -18.18 -7.68 -18.69
C GLY A 189 -17.20 -6.50 -18.84
N LYS A 190 -16.75 -5.86 -17.75
CA LYS A 190 -15.75 -4.78 -17.84
C LYS A 190 -14.32 -5.30 -18.01
N THR A 191 -13.49 -4.47 -18.63
CA THR A 191 -12.04 -4.67 -18.69
C THR A 191 -11.36 -3.91 -17.56
N VAL A 192 -10.62 -4.62 -16.71
CA VAL A 192 -9.84 -4.10 -15.58
C VAL A 192 -8.35 -4.20 -15.91
N PHE A 193 -7.66 -3.07 -15.88
CA PHE A 193 -6.21 -2.99 -16.05
C PHE A 193 -5.51 -2.83 -14.69
N ILE A 194 -4.60 -3.74 -14.35
CA ILE A 194 -3.83 -3.75 -13.10
C ILE A 194 -2.39 -3.31 -13.37
N MET A 195 -2.05 -2.11 -12.92
CA MET A 195 -0.70 -1.57 -12.90
C MET A 195 0.05 -2.05 -11.65
N GLY A 196 0.83 -3.12 -11.81
CA GLY A 196 1.67 -3.70 -10.76
C GLY A 196 1.20 -5.09 -10.34
N PHE A 197 1.64 -6.12 -11.05
CA PHE A 197 1.29 -7.53 -10.77
C PHE A 197 2.22 -8.19 -9.74
N GLY A 198 2.32 -7.56 -8.56
CA GLY A 198 2.96 -8.10 -7.35
C GLY A 198 1.97 -8.86 -6.46
N ASN A 199 2.26 -9.00 -5.16
CA ASN A 199 1.40 -9.73 -4.22
C ASN A 199 -0.05 -9.21 -4.21
N ILE A 200 -0.24 -7.89 -4.05
CA ILE A 200 -1.57 -7.24 -4.09
C ILE A 200 -2.25 -7.47 -5.45
N GLY A 201 -1.57 -7.22 -6.56
CA GLY A 201 -2.13 -7.40 -7.91
C GLY A 201 -2.57 -8.85 -8.19
N ILE A 202 -1.82 -9.83 -7.67
CA ILE A 202 -2.15 -11.25 -7.75
C ILE A 202 -3.42 -11.56 -6.96
N ASP A 203 -3.52 -11.12 -5.69
CA ASP A 203 -4.70 -11.40 -4.86
C ASP A 203 -5.95 -10.67 -5.37
N LEU A 204 -5.78 -9.46 -5.91
CA LEU A 204 -6.83 -8.71 -6.59
C LEU A 204 -7.34 -9.45 -7.82
N ALA A 205 -6.44 -9.95 -8.67
CA ALA A 205 -6.84 -10.67 -9.87
C ALA A 205 -7.58 -11.98 -9.57
N LYS A 206 -7.15 -12.73 -8.54
CA LYS A 206 -7.86 -13.93 -8.06
C LYS A 206 -9.32 -13.60 -7.67
N ARG A 207 -9.52 -12.51 -6.93
CA ARG A 207 -10.83 -12.06 -6.42
C ARG A 207 -11.72 -11.45 -7.49
N LEU A 208 -11.12 -10.86 -8.53
CA LEU A 208 -11.88 -10.26 -9.63
C LEU A 208 -12.43 -11.28 -10.62
N ARG A 209 -11.78 -12.44 -10.82
CA ARG A 209 -12.20 -13.44 -11.81
C ARG A 209 -13.69 -13.83 -11.70
N PRO A 210 -14.25 -14.14 -10.51
CA PRO A 210 -15.66 -14.50 -10.38
C PRO A 210 -16.65 -13.39 -10.74
N PHE A 211 -16.22 -12.13 -10.86
CA PHE A 211 -17.07 -11.02 -11.32
C PHE A 211 -17.29 -10.98 -12.84
N GLY A 212 -16.68 -11.90 -13.61
CA GLY A 212 -16.82 -11.94 -15.06
C GLY A 212 -16.16 -10.76 -15.78
N VAL A 213 -15.04 -10.26 -15.25
CA VAL A 213 -14.25 -9.18 -15.85
C VAL A 213 -13.15 -9.74 -16.76
N LYS A 214 -12.73 -8.95 -17.75
CA LYS A 214 -11.47 -9.17 -18.48
C LYS A 214 -10.33 -8.50 -17.71
N ILE A 215 -9.26 -9.23 -17.39
CA ILE A 215 -8.11 -8.68 -16.65
C ILE A 215 -6.92 -8.47 -17.59
N LEU A 216 -6.41 -7.24 -17.61
CA LEU A 216 -5.14 -6.85 -18.20
C LEU A 216 -4.17 -6.52 -17.06
N ALA A 217 -2.90 -6.89 -17.18
CA ALA A 217 -1.93 -6.61 -16.12
C ALA A 217 -0.53 -6.34 -16.64
N THR A 218 0.24 -5.61 -15.84
CA THR A 218 1.66 -5.30 -16.11
C THR A 218 2.55 -5.62 -14.93
N LYS A 219 3.76 -6.09 -15.22
CA LYS A 219 4.81 -6.34 -14.23
C LYS A 219 6.15 -5.90 -14.80
N ARG A 220 7.05 -5.42 -13.93
CA ARG A 220 8.39 -4.95 -14.31
C ARG A 220 9.24 -6.04 -14.97
N SER A 221 9.18 -7.24 -14.41
CA SER A 221 9.81 -8.44 -14.98
C SER A 221 8.86 -9.61 -14.76
N TRP A 222 8.51 -10.28 -15.85
CA TRP A 222 7.85 -11.58 -15.81
C TRP A 222 8.96 -12.63 -15.87
N ARG A 223 8.98 -13.56 -14.92
CA ARG A 223 9.72 -14.80 -15.13
C ARG A 223 8.98 -15.53 -16.24
N LEU A 224 9.49 -15.49 -17.46
CA LEU A 224 9.01 -16.37 -18.52
C LEU A 224 9.21 -17.79 -18.00
N LYS A 225 8.12 -18.51 -17.72
CA LYS A 225 8.22 -19.97 -17.78
C LYS A 225 8.56 -20.29 -19.22
N SER A 226 9.69 -20.94 -19.46
CA SER A 226 9.92 -21.61 -20.73
C SER A 226 8.67 -22.44 -21.02
N ARG A 227 8.15 -22.34 -22.25
CA ARG A 227 7.04 -23.18 -22.70
C ARG A 227 7.40 -24.67 -22.71
N ASP A 228 8.66 -25.01 -22.47
CA ASP A 228 9.15 -26.37 -22.30
C ASP A 228 9.44 -26.65 -20.82
N SER A 229 8.51 -27.32 -20.16
CA SER A 229 8.74 -28.41 -19.21
C SER A 229 7.41 -28.80 -18.55
N CYS A 230 6.81 -29.86 -19.09
CA CYS A 230 5.87 -30.68 -18.35
C CYS A 230 6.55 -31.22 -17.07
N GLN A 231 5.76 -31.31 -16.00
CA GLN A 231 6.03 -31.96 -14.71
C GLN A 231 6.93 -31.22 -13.70
N SER A 232 6.33 -30.71 -12.63
CA SER A 232 6.37 -31.37 -11.31
C SER A 232 5.90 -30.44 -10.16
N ASN A 233 5.13 -31.05 -9.25
CA ASN A 233 4.94 -30.75 -7.83
C ASN A 233 4.15 -29.49 -7.40
N GLY A 234 2.83 -29.69 -7.25
CA GLY A 234 2.13 -29.46 -5.98
C GLY A 234 1.87 -28.03 -5.49
N SER A 235 2.30 -26.99 -6.21
CA SER A 235 1.91 -25.61 -5.91
C SER A 235 0.84 -25.18 -6.91
N PRO A 236 -0.27 -24.51 -6.52
CA PRO A 236 -1.20 -23.94 -7.47
C PRO A 236 -0.48 -22.79 -8.19
N ALA A 237 0.25 -23.13 -9.25
CA ALA A 237 0.77 -22.16 -10.19
C ALA A 237 -0.45 -21.45 -10.76
N LEU A 238 -0.73 -20.25 -10.24
CA LEU A 238 -1.79 -19.39 -10.75
C LEU A 238 -1.45 -19.14 -12.23
N GLY A 239 -2.10 -19.90 -13.11
CA GLY A 239 -1.79 -19.93 -14.53
C GLY A 239 -1.76 -18.51 -15.08
N THR A 240 -0.57 -18.06 -15.46
CA THR A 240 -0.36 -16.80 -16.18
C THR A 240 -1.01 -16.81 -17.56
N GLU A 241 -1.49 -17.98 -17.99
CA GLU A 241 -2.13 -18.24 -19.29
C GLU A 241 -3.48 -17.54 -19.49
N HIS A 242 -4.11 -17.05 -18.42
CA HIS A 242 -5.41 -16.37 -18.49
C HIS A 242 -5.34 -14.84 -18.37
N TYR A 243 -4.14 -14.26 -18.32
CA TYR A 243 -3.97 -12.81 -18.25
C TYR A 243 -3.38 -12.32 -19.56
N ASP A 244 -4.03 -11.33 -20.19
CA ASP A 244 -3.44 -10.58 -21.31
C ASP A 244 -2.36 -9.66 -20.69
N ILE A 245 -1.13 -10.18 -20.69
CA ILE A 245 0.02 -9.64 -19.97
C ILE A 245 0.86 -8.76 -20.90
N GLY A 246 0.96 -7.48 -20.57
CA GLY A 246 1.96 -6.58 -21.14
C GLY A 246 3.17 -6.48 -20.19
N GLY A 247 4.35 -6.89 -20.64
CA GLY A 247 5.60 -6.57 -19.92
C GLY A 247 6.01 -5.15 -20.28
N LEU A 248 6.07 -4.23 -19.32
CA LEU A 248 6.66 -2.90 -19.52
C LEU A 248 6.98 -2.22 -18.18
N VAL A 249 8.11 -1.52 -18.17
CA VAL A 249 8.63 -0.68 -17.09
C VAL A 249 8.52 0.76 -17.55
N ASP A 250 7.87 1.62 -16.77
CA ASP A 250 8.08 3.06 -16.86
C ASP A 250 8.30 3.61 -15.45
N LYS A 251 9.17 4.61 -15.33
CA LYS A 251 9.52 5.28 -14.06
C LYS A 251 8.49 6.34 -13.67
N LYS A 252 7.59 6.72 -14.58
CA LYS A 252 6.56 7.75 -14.40
C LYS A 252 5.19 7.06 -14.36
N GLY A 253 4.44 7.25 -13.29
CA GLY A 253 3.21 6.51 -12.99
C GLY A 253 2.03 6.80 -13.95
N VAL A 254 0.89 7.22 -13.40
CA VAL A 254 -0.31 7.60 -14.16
C VAL A 254 -0.19 9.07 -14.58
N ASP A 255 0.35 9.28 -15.78
CA ASP A 255 0.51 10.61 -16.39
C ASP A 255 -0.67 10.98 -17.34
N LYS A 256 -0.64 12.20 -17.89
CA LYS A 256 -1.65 12.66 -18.86
C LYS A 256 -1.84 11.70 -20.04
N LYS A 257 -0.77 11.13 -20.59
CA LYS A 257 -0.84 10.19 -21.73
C LYS A 257 -1.49 8.88 -21.33
N PHE A 258 -1.27 8.42 -20.10
CA PHE A 258 -1.94 7.24 -19.55
C PHE A 258 -3.44 7.48 -19.45
N VAL A 259 -3.84 8.59 -18.82
CA VAL A 259 -5.26 8.90 -18.58
C VAL A 259 -6.00 9.08 -19.91
N SER A 260 -5.44 9.84 -20.86
CA SER A 260 -6.08 10.06 -22.17
C SER A 260 -6.23 8.81 -23.03
N ALA A 261 -5.52 7.72 -22.69
CA ALA A 261 -5.63 6.44 -23.36
C ALA A 261 -6.72 5.53 -22.81
N MET A 262 -7.33 5.91 -21.68
CA MET A 262 -8.45 5.20 -21.08
C MET A 262 -9.73 5.49 -21.88
N LYS A 263 -10.77 4.68 -21.67
CA LYS A 263 -12.10 4.99 -22.23
C LYS A 263 -12.61 6.29 -21.58
N LYS A 264 -13.34 7.13 -22.33
CA LYS A 264 -14.14 8.20 -21.73
C LYS A 264 -15.10 7.59 -20.69
N GLY A 265 -15.17 8.19 -19.51
CA GLY A 265 -15.94 7.67 -18.38
C GLY A 265 -15.25 6.51 -17.64
N ALA A 266 -13.97 6.24 -17.87
CA ALA A 266 -13.25 5.18 -17.18
C ALA A 266 -12.99 5.53 -15.70
N LEU A 267 -12.84 4.50 -14.88
CA LEU A 267 -12.56 4.64 -13.45
C LEU A 267 -11.06 4.43 -13.18
N LEU A 268 -10.51 5.25 -12.29
CA LEU A 268 -9.14 5.09 -11.79
C LEU A 268 -9.18 4.74 -10.29
N VAL A 269 -8.48 3.68 -9.89
CA VAL A 269 -8.35 3.27 -8.49
C VAL A 269 -6.89 3.24 -8.09
N ASN A 270 -6.53 3.80 -6.94
CA ASN A 270 -5.16 3.81 -6.44
C ASN A 270 -5.12 3.44 -4.94
N ILE A 271 -4.54 2.29 -4.65
CA ILE A 271 -4.33 1.77 -3.28
C ILE A 271 -2.83 1.63 -2.98
N ALA A 272 -2.03 2.42 -3.70
CA ALA A 272 -0.61 2.23 -3.81
C ALA A 272 0.13 3.39 -3.15
N ARG A 273 0.33 4.49 -3.88
CA ARG A 273 0.87 5.76 -3.37
C ARG A 273 0.30 6.92 -4.17
N GLY A 274 -0.01 8.04 -3.54
CA GLY A 274 -0.62 9.17 -4.25
C GLY A 274 0.31 9.78 -5.30
N GLY A 275 1.61 9.91 -5.00
CA GLY A 275 2.62 10.43 -5.92
C GLY A 275 2.81 9.64 -7.23
N LEU A 276 2.17 8.48 -7.38
CA LEU A 276 2.12 7.76 -8.65
C LEU A 276 1.16 8.40 -9.66
N LEU A 277 0.25 9.26 -9.22
CA LEU A 277 -0.71 9.93 -10.08
C LEU A 277 -0.21 11.34 -10.35
N ASP A 278 -0.29 11.79 -11.60
CA ASP A 278 -0.11 13.20 -11.93
C ASP A 278 -1.38 13.96 -11.49
N TYR A 279 -1.24 14.86 -10.51
CA TYR A 279 -2.36 15.56 -9.88
C TYR A 279 -3.19 16.34 -10.91
N ASP A 280 -2.52 17.16 -11.73
CA ASP A 280 -3.19 18.03 -12.71
C ASP A 280 -3.84 17.22 -13.84
N ALA A 281 -3.18 16.15 -14.27
CA ALA A 281 -3.76 15.23 -15.25
C ALA A 281 -5.02 14.55 -14.70
N VAL A 282 -5.00 14.08 -13.46
CA VAL A 282 -6.17 13.43 -12.85
C VAL A 282 -7.30 14.43 -12.64
N LYS A 283 -7.02 15.59 -12.04
CA LYS A 283 -8.02 16.63 -11.77
C LYS A 283 -8.74 17.08 -13.04
N SER A 284 -7.98 17.49 -14.06
CA SER A 284 -8.56 17.97 -15.32
C SER A 284 -9.39 16.90 -16.07
N ASN A 285 -9.01 15.62 -15.96
CA ASN A 285 -9.76 14.54 -16.58
C ASN A 285 -11.01 14.14 -15.77
N LEU A 286 -11.03 14.34 -14.45
CA LEU A 286 -12.24 14.22 -13.64
C LEU A 286 -13.24 15.34 -13.95
N GLU A 287 -12.77 16.59 -14.01
CA GLU A 287 -13.59 17.76 -14.31
C GLU A 287 -14.21 17.70 -15.72
N SER A 288 -13.45 17.21 -16.71
CA SER A 288 -13.96 17.01 -18.08
C SER A 288 -14.84 15.77 -18.25
N GLY A 289 -14.93 14.90 -17.24
CA GLY A 289 -15.64 13.62 -17.30
C GLY A 289 -14.97 12.56 -18.18
N HIS A 290 -13.72 12.78 -18.61
CA HIS A 290 -12.93 11.74 -19.26
C HIS A 290 -12.64 10.59 -18.28
N LEU A 291 -12.27 10.93 -17.03
CA LEU A 291 -12.36 10.02 -15.90
C LEU A 291 -13.77 10.11 -15.31
N GLY A 292 -14.49 8.99 -15.36
CA GLY A 292 -15.81 8.85 -14.76
C GLY A 292 -15.77 8.83 -13.24
N GLY A 293 -14.61 8.51 -12.65
CA GLY A 293 -14.39 8.63 -11.20
C GLY A 293 -13.02 8.18 -10.75
N LEU A 294 -12.68 8.54 -9.51
CA LEU A 294 -11.40 8.26 -8.86
C LEU A 294 -11.64 7.65 -7.47
N GLY A 295 -11.05 6.49 -7.20
CA GLY A 295 -11.11 5.83 -5.90
C GLY A 295 -9.72 5.71 -5.31
N ILE A 296 -9.43 6.40 -4.22
CA ILE A 296 -8.08 6.41 -3.64
C ILE A 296 -8.09 6.01 -2.18
N ASP A 297 -7.10 5.23 -1.77
CA ASP A 297 -6.78 5.02 -0.35
C ASP A 297 -5.57 5.85 0.09
N VAL A 298 -4.89 6.50 -0.86
CA VAL A 298 -3.62 7.20 -0.65
C VAL A 298 -3.69 8.58 -1.32
N ALA A 299 -2.97 9.56 -0.77
CA ALA A 299 -2.98 10.93 -1.28
C ALA A 299 -1.59 11.40 -1.70
N TRP A 300 -1.55 12.46 -2.50
CA TRP A 300 -0.30 13.10 -2.94
C TRP A 300 0.52 13.63 -1.78
N THR A 301 -0.18 14.12 -0.76
CA THR A 301 0.37 14.52 0.53
C THR A 301 -0.46 13.85 1.61
N GLU A 302 0.22 13.24 2.58
CA GLU A 302 -0.41 12.56 3.71
C GLU A 302 0.17 13.09 5.03
N PRO A 303 -0.67 13.41 6.04
CA PRO A 303 -2.13 13.22 6.09
C PRO A 303 -2.94 14.04 5.06
N PHE A 304 -4.15 13.58 4.78
CA PHE A 304 -5.05 14.19 3.78
C PHE A 304 -5.40 15.63 4.15
N ASP A 305 -5.34 16.53 3.16
CA ASP A 305 -5.95 17.85 3.26
C ASP A 305 -7.45 17.75 2.91
N PRO A 306 -8.38 17.95 3.86
CA PRO A 306 -9.81 17.89 3.59
C PRO A 306 -10.28 18.96 2.59
N ASP A 307 -9.50 20.01 2.39
CA ASP A 307 -9.82 21.09 1.46
C ASP A 307 -9.32 20.89 0.04
N ASP A 308 -8.59 19.80 -0.23
CA ASP A 308 -8.11 19.45 -1.56
C ASP A 308 -9.28 19.44 -2.57
N PRO A 309 -9.21 20.25 -3.65
CA PRO A 309 -10.27 20.36 -4.65
C PRO A 309 -10.74 19.04 -5.24
N ILE A 310 -9.86 18.03 -5.39
CA ILE A 310 -10.24 16.72 -5.93
C ILE A 310 -11.25 16.03 -5.01
N LEU A 311 -11.12 16.19 -3.68
CA LEU A 311 -12.01 15.51 -2.72
C LEU A 311 -13.44 16.07 -2.72
N LYS A 312 -13.60 17.30 -3.20
CA LYS A 312 -14.88 18.02 -3.32
C LYS A 312 -15.71 17.52 -4.53
N LEU A 313 -15.11 16.74 -5.43
CA LEU A 313 -15.80 16.17 -6.59
C LEU A 313 -16.70 14.98 -6.19
N GLN A 314 -17.89 14.90 -6.80
CA GLN A 314 -18.89 13.87 -6.49
C GLN A 314 -18.47 12.45 -6.95
N ASN A 315 -17.66 12.38 -8.01
CA ASN A 315 -17.15 11.13 -8.58
C ASN A 315 -15.82 10.68 -7.97
N VAL A 316 -15.48 11.16 -6.77
CA VAL A 316 -14.26 10.78 -6.05
C VAL A 316 -14.62 10.06 -4.76
N LEU A 317 -14.06 8.87 -4.54
CA LEU A 317 -14.12 8.16 -3.27
C LEU A 317 -12.73 8.10 -2.65
N ILE A 318 -12.68 8.29 -1.34
CA ILE A 318 -11.44 8.27 -0.59
C ILE A 318 -11.57 7.51 0.71
N THR A 319 -10.54 6.75 1.06
CA THR A 319 -10.36 6.12 2.37
C THR A 319 -9.00 6.55 2.95
N PRO A 320 -8.86 6.64 4.29
CA PRO A 320 -7.72 7.31 4.91
C PRO A 320 -6.48 6.40 5.08
N HIS A 321 -5.94 5.85 3.99
CA HIS A 321 -4.78 4.93 3.98
C HIS A 321 -5.02 3.67 4.83
N VAL A 322 -6.21 3.09 4.69
CA VAL A 322 -6.68 1.96 5.49
C VAL A 322 -6.79 0.66 4.70
N ALA A 323 -6.35 0.60 3.44
CA ALA A 323 -6.42 -0.60 2.61
C ALA A 323 -5.75 -1.82 3.27
N GLY A 324 -4.59 -1.61 3.89
CA GLY A 324 -3.89 -2.64 4.65
C GLY A 324 -4.28 -2.76 6.12
N VAL A 325 -5.14 -1.86 6.61
CA VAL A 325 -5.47 -1.66 8.03
C VAL A 325 -6.69 -2.48 8.42
N THR A 326 -6.51 -3.80 8.45
CA THR A 326 -7.50 -4.75 8.98
C THR A 326 -6.99 -5.39 10.25
N GLU A 327 -7.89 -5.85 11.12
CA GLU A 327 -7.51 -6.52 12.36
C GLU A 327 -6.58 -7.71 12.10
N TYR A 328 -6.96 -8.59 11.17
CA TYR A 328 -6.15 -9.76 10.80
C TYR A 328 -4.76 -9.34 10.32
N SER A 329 -4.69 -8.34 9.43
CA SER A 329 -3.41 -7.92 8.88
C SER A 329 -2.50 -7.29 9.93
N TYR A 330 -3.04 -6.35 10.70
CA TYR A 330 -2.27 -5.62 11.69
C TYR A 330 -1.85 -6.49 12.87
N ARG A 331 -2.67 -7.45 13.32
CA ARG A 331 -2.26 -8.41 14.36
C ARG A 331 -1.15 -9.34 13.84
N SER A 332 -1.23 -9.78 12.59
CA SER A 332 -0.19 -10.61 11.98
C SER A 332 1.13 -9.85 11.84
N MET A 333 1.10 -8.59 11.39
CA MET A 333 2.29 -7.75 11.31
C MET A 333 2.85 -7.40 12.71
N ALA A 334 1.98 -7.10 13.68
CA ALA A 334 2.37 -6.84 15.05
C ALA A 334 3.07 -8.05 15.70
N LYS A 335 2.60 -9.26 15.40
CA LYS A 335 3.28 -10.51 15.79
C LYS A 335 4.69 -10.57 15.21
N VAL A 336 4.87 -10.29 13.91
CA VAL A 336 6.21 -10.26 13.30
C VAL A 336 7.13 -9.29 14.03
N VAL A 337 6.65 -8.07 14.34
CA VAL A 337 7.44 -7.10 15.11
C VAL A 337 7.82 -7.66 16.49
N GLY A 338 6.86 -8.29 17.19
CA GLY A 338 7.08 -8.88 18.49
C GLY A 338 8.09 -10.04 18.47
N ASP A 339 7.92 -10.97 17.54
CA ASP A 339 8.86 -12.10 17.33
C ASP A 339 10.27 -11.57 17.07
N THR A 340 10.42 -10.59 16.17
CA THR A 340 11.72 -9.97 15.87
C THR A 340 12.35 -9.31 17.10
N ALA A 341 11.56 -8.68 17.97
CA ALA A 341 12.07 -8.09 19.21
C ALA A 341 12.55 -9.16 20.20
N LEU A 342 11.83 -10.28 20.31
CA LEU A 342 12.21 -11.42 21.15
C LEU A 342 13.46 -12.11 20.63
N GLU A 343 13.56 -12.33 19.31
CA GLU A 343 14.73 -12.93 18.66
C GLU A 343 15.97 -12.04 18.84
N LEU A 344 15.82 -10.73 18.64
CA LEU A 344 16.91 -9.77 18.85
C LEU A 344 17.38 -9.78 20.31
N HIS A 345 16.44 -9.82 21.26
CA HIS A 345 16.75 -9.89 22.69
C HIS A 345 17.51 -11.17 23.07
N ALA A 346 17.11 -12.31 22.50
CA ALA A 346 17.74 -13.61 22.75
C ALA A 346 19.09 -13.80 22.01
N GLY A 347 19.44 -12.90 21.09
CA GLY A 347 20.61 -13.05 20.24
C GLY A 347 20.46 -14.15 19.18
N THR A 348 19.22 -14.52 18.83
CA THR A 348 18.93 -15.54 17.81
C THR A 348 18.76 -14.90 16.43
N PRO A 349 18.89 -15.67 15.33
CA PRO A 349 18.65 -15.17 13.99
C PRO A 349 17.24 -14.57 13.85
N LEU A 350 17.13 -13.43 13.17
CA LEU A 350 15.84 -12.77 12.93
C LEU A 350 15.09 -13.48 11.80
N THR A 351 13.85 -13.91 12.06
CA THR A 351 13.02 -14.63 11.09
C THR A 351 11.72 -13.87 10.80
N GLY A 352 11.01 -14.25 9.73
CA GLY A 352 9.71 -13.65 9.38
C GLY A 352 9.77 -12.24 8.76
N VAL A 353 10.96 -11.64 8.64
CA VAL A 353 11.20 -10.35 7.97
C VAL A 353 11.98 -10.53 6.66
N GLU A 354 11.81 -9.60 5.72
CA GLU A 354 12.63 -9.51 4.51
C GLU A 354 13.71 -8.44 4.67
N PHE A 355 14.98 -8.86 4.74
CA PHE A 355 16.11 -7.93 4.76
C PHE A 355 16.31 -7.24 3.42
N VAL A 356 16.78 -5.99 3.50
CA VAL A 356 17.02 -5.11 2.37
C VAL A 356 18.53 -4.88 2.14
N ASN A 357 19.32 -4.94 3.22
CA ASN A 357 20.77 -4.70 3.22
C ASN A 357 21.56 -5.71 4.06
#